data_AF-M5J518-F1
#
_entry.id   AF-M5J518-F1
#
_cell.length_a   1.000
_cell.length_b   1.000
_cell.length_c   1.000
_cell.angle_alpha   90.00
_cell.angle_beta   90.00
_cell.angle_gamma   90.00
#
_symmetry.space_group_name_H-M   'P 1'
#
loop_
_entity.id
_entity.type
_entity.pdbx_description
1 polymer ?
#
loop_
_entity_poly.entity_id
_entity_poly.type
_entity_poly.pdbx_seq_one_letter_code
_entity_poly.pdbx_strand_id
1 'polypeptide(L)'
;MPKDIDQQIIDYLLTHTEFTTSDELSSELGVSSKTITRHVGSINKKFSKQIINAKRGQGYKLDYATYLDVANENSQTNSSVKLRREYIVTKLLFAAPNAVMIYDLVNKLYISESVLQTDVKEIGQRLEKWDLKLVRK
;
A
#
# COMPACT_ATOMS: atom_id res chain seq x y z
N MET A 1 5.01 15.09 7.18
CA MET A 1 5.70 13.79 7.37
C MET A 1 6.82 13.73 6.34
N PRO A 2 8.07 13.42 6.72
CA PRO A 2 9.13 13.22 5.73
C PRO A 2 8.69 12.08 4.80
N LYS A 3 8.76 12.27 3.48
CA LYS A 3 8.49 11.18 2.52
C LYS A 3 9.44 10.02 2.83
N ASP A 4 8.93 8.79 2.84
CA ASP A 4 9.76 7.58 2.93
C ASP A 4 10.84 7.61 1.84
N ILE A 5 12.08 7.23 2.16
CA ILE A 5 13.22 7.22 1.23
C ILE A 5 12.88 6.40 -0.01
N ASP A 6 12.13 5.30 0.16
CA ASP A 6 11.67 4.48 -0.96
C ASP A 6 10.83 5.28 -1.96
N GLN A 7 9.92 6.13 -1.46
CA GLN A 7 9.07 6.97 -2.30
C GLN A 7 9.89 8.06 -2.98
N GLN A 8 10.87 8.65 -2.30
CA GLN A 8 11.72 9.68 -2.90
C GLN A 8 12.57 9.11 -4.05
N ILE A 9 13.09 7.88 -3.93
CA ILE A 9 13.80 7.19 -5.01
C ILE A 9 12.88 6.97 -6.21
N ILE A 10 11.65 6.48 -5.98
CA ILE A 10 10.67 6.25 -7.06
C ILE A 10 10.32 7.57 -7.75
N ASP A 11 10.02 8.62 -6.98
CA ASP A 11 9.67 9.95 -7.50
C ASP A 11 10.80 10.52 -8.37
N TYR A 12 12.05 10.39 -7.94
CA TYR A 12 13.21 10.84 -8.71
C TYR A 12 13.36 10.08 -10.02
N LEU A 13 13.25 8.74 -9.99
CA LEU A 13 13.37 7.91 -11.19
C LEU A 13 12.15 8.04 -12.12
N LEU A 14 11.01 8.53 -11.64
CA LEU A 14 9.85 8.87 -12.48
C LEU A 14 10.11 10.11 -13.34
N THR A 15 10.82 11.10 -12.80
CA THR A 15 11.15 12.34 -13.55
C THR A 15 12.37 12.19 -14.45
N HIS A 16 13.16 11.12 -14.30
CA HIS A 16 14.37 10.85 -15.07
C HIS A 16 14.23 9.58 -15.90
N THR A 17 14.03 9.73 -17.20
CA THR A 17 13.81 8.58 -18.11
C THR A 17 15.08 7.80 -18.42
N GLU A 18 16.27 8.32 -18.09
CA GLU A 18 17.55 7.67 -18.32
C GLU A 18 18.11 7.00 -17.06
N PHE A 19 19.13 6.17 -17.24
CA PHE A 19 19.81 5.55 -16.10
C PHE A 19 20.45 6.63 -15.22
N THR A 20 20.15 6.56 -13.92
CA THR A 20 20.70 7.42 -12.88
C THR A 20 21.61 6.61 -11.98
N THR A 21 22.84 7.08 -11.74
CA THR A 21 23.81 6.39 -10.89
C THR A 21 23.42 6.43 -9.41
N SER A 22 24.00 5.53 -8.61
CA SER A 22 23.83 5.57 -7.16
C SER A 22 24.30 6.89 -6.55
N ASP A 23 25.34 7.49 -7.11
CA ASP A 23 25.97 8.70 -6.55
C ASP A 23 25.14 9.95 -6.83
N GLU A 24 24.51 10.05 -8.00
CA GLU A 24 23.51 11.08 -8.32
C GLU A 24 22.32 11.01 -7.36
N LEU A 25 21.72 9.82 -7.19
CA LEU A 25 20.65 9.61 -6.22
C LEU A 25 21.11 9.92 -4.79
N SER A 26 22.33 9.54 -4.43
CA SER A 26 22.90 9.80 -3.09
C SER A 26 23.00 11.30 -2.81
N SER A 27 23.41 12.07 -3.82
CA SER A 27 23.64 13.51 -3.73
C SER A 27 22.32 14.26 -3.63
N GLU A 28 21.33 13.88 -4.44
CA GLU A 28 19.99 14.49 -4.41
C GLU A 28 19.24 14.19 -3.11
N LEU A 29 19.27 12.93 -2.66
CA LEU A 29 18.48 12.47 -1.52
C LEU A 29 19.19 12.68 -0.17
N GLY A 30 20.45 13.12 -0.18
CA GLY A 30 21.25 13.35 1.03
C GLY A 30 21.54 12.08 1.83
N VAL A 31 21.61 10.92 1.17
CA VAL A 31 21.86 9.61 1.81
C VAL A 31 23.04 8.91 1.15
N SER A 32 23.67 7.93 1.81
CA SER A 32 24.80 7.21 1.21
C SER A 32 24.39 6.38 -0.01
N SER A 33 25.29 6.18 -0.98
CA SER A 33 25.07 5.28 -2.13
C SER A 33 24.72 3.85 -1.69
N LYS A 34 25.26 3.39 -0.54
CA LYS A 34 24.90 2.11 0.08
C LYS A 34 23.44 2.07 0.56
N THR A 35 22.92 3.20 1.07
CA THR A 35 21.51 3.38 1.41
C THR A 35 20.65 3.26 0.16
N ILE A 36 21.00 3.95 -0.93
CA ILE A 36 20.28 3.86 -2.22
C ILE A 36 20.19 2.40 -2.68
N THR A 37 21.32 1.69 -2.76
CA THR A 37 21.32 0.27 -3.20
C THR A 37 20.45 -0.61 -2.31
N ARG A 38 20.48 -0.43 -0.99
CA ARG A 38 19.63 -1.17 -0.05
C ARG A 38 18.15 -0.87 -0.30
N HIS A 39 17.79 0.40 -0.43
CA HIS A 39 16.41 0.82 -0.62
C HIS A 39 15.87 0.39 -1.98
N VAL A 40 16.64 0.50 -3.08
CA VAL A 40 16.26 -0.07 -4.38
C VAL A 40 15.98 -1.58 -4.30
N GLY A 41 16.83 -2.32 -3.59
CA GLY A 41 16.60 -3.75 -3.35
C GLY A 41 15.34 -4.03 -2.52
N SER A 42 15.04 -3.19 -1.54
CA SER A 42 13.81 -3.25 -0.73
C SER A 42 12.57 -2.95 -1.58
N ILE A 43 12.61 -1.90 -2.39
CA ILE A 43 11.55 -1.50 -3.33
C ILE A 43 11.19 -2.67 -4.24
N ASN A 44 12.18 -3.25 -4.93
CA ASN A 44 11.94 -4.37 -5.84
C ASN A 44 11.40 -5.63 -5.15
N LYS A 45 11.60 -5.79 -3.83
CA LYS A 45 11.01 -6.89 -3.04
C LYS A 45 9.60 -6.61 -2.53
N LYS A 46 9.22 -5.33 -2.39
CA LYS A 46 7.87 -4.93 -1.95
C LYS A 46 6.82 -5.13 -3.04
N PHE A 47 7.22 -5.05 -4.31
CA PHE A 47 6.34 -5.16 -5.46
C PHE A 47 6.31 -6.58 -6.04
N SER A 48 5.19 -6.95 -6.67
CA SER A 48 4.99 -8.26 -7.30
C SER A 48 5.93 -8.49 -8.50
N LYS A 49 6.40 -7.41 -9.11
CA LYS A 49 7.35 -7.40 -10.22
C LYS A 49 8.50 -6.44 -9.91
N GLN A 50 9.65 -6.68 -10.51
CA GLN A 50 10.79 -5.77 -10.41
C GLN A 50 10.48 -4.47 -11.17
N ILE A 51 10.37 -3.36 -10.45
CA ILE A 51 10.01 -2.06 -11.04
C ILE A 51 11.24 -1.16 -11.32
N ILE A 52 12.40 -1.45 -10.72
CA ILE A 52 13.65 -0.72 -10.96
C ILE A 52 14.68 -1.67 -11.58
N ASN A 53 15.15 -1.31 -12.78
CA ASN A 53 16.23 -1.98 -13.49
C ASN A 53 17.57 -1.43 -13.04
N ALA A 54 18.46 -2.31 -12.58
CA ALA A 54 19.82 -1.96 -12.20
C ALA A 54 20.81 -2.51 -13.24
N LYS A 55 21.65 -1.64 -13.81
CA LYS A 55 22.68 -2.04 -14.77
C LYS A 55 24.05 -1.60 -14.29
N ARG A 56 24.96 -2.56 -14.16
CA ARG A 56 26.33 -2.32 -13.68
C ARG A 56 27.01 -1.26 -14.55
N GLY A 57 27.53 -0.21 -13.91
CA GLY A 57 28.19 0.91 -14.58
C GLY A 57 27.27 1.93 -15.24
N GLN A 58 25.94 1.73 -15.21
CA GLN A 58 24.97 2.72 -15.73
C GLN A 58 24.04 3.23 -14.63
N GLY A 59 23.75 2.43 -13.60
CA GLY A 59 22.93 2.84 -12.45
C GLY A 59 21.55 2.20 -12.47
N TYR A 60 20.53 2.98 -12.10
CA TYR A 60 19.15 2.58 -11.91
C TYR A 60 18.23 3.31 -12.88
N LYS A 61 17.23 2.60 -13.40
CA LYS A 61 16.17 3.18 -14.22
C LYS A 61 14.84 2.54 -13.84
N LEU A 62 13.80 3.35 -13.71
CA LEU A 62 12.45 2.82 -13.49
C LEU A 62 11.94 2.15 -14.76
N ASP A 63 11.42 0.94 -14.64
CA ASP A 63 10.62 0.31 -15.67
C ASP A 63 9.19 0.88 -15.58
N TYR A 64 8.93 1.91 -16.37
CA TYR A 64 7.68 2.66 -16.27
C TYR A 64 6.44 1.79 -16.55
N ALA A 65 6.51 0.88 -17.52
CA ALA A 65 5.40 -0.01 -17.85
C ALA A 65 5.11 -0.96 -16.67
N THR A 66 6.15 -1.59 -16.12
CA THR A 66 6.00 -2.50 -14.98
C THR A 66 5.54 -1.76 -13.73
N TYR A 67 6.03 -0.54 -13.49
CA TYR A 67 5.55 0.31 -12.40
C TYR A 67 4.05 0.62 -12.52
N LEU A 68 3.57 1.00 -13.70
CA LEU A 68 2.14 1.27 -13.93
C LEU A 68 1.27 0.03 -13.72
N ASP A 69 1.69 -1.13 -14.21
CA ASP A 69 0.97 -2.39 -14.01
C ASP A 69 0.79 -2.69 -12.52
N VAL A 70 1.88 -2.63 -11.76
CA VAL A 70 1.85 -2.94 -10.33
C VAL A 70 1.12 -1.86 -9.52
N ALA A 71 1.20 -0.59 -9.93
CA ALA A 71 0.43 0.49 -9.33
C ALA A 71 -1.08 0.29 -9.56
N ASN A 72 -1.48 -0.19 -10.74
CA ASN A 72 -2.87 -0.50 -11.06
C ASN A 72 -3.41 -1.74 -10.33
N GLU A 73 -2.61 -2.79 -10.20
CA GLU A 73 -2.96 -3.97 -9.37
C GLU A 73 -3.20 -3.56 -7.91
N ASN A 74 -2.31 -2.73 -7.34
CA ASN A 74 -2.45 -2.23 -5.97
C ASN A 74 -3.63 -1.25 -5.83
N SER A 75 -3.91 -0.41 -6.81
CA SER A 75 -5.02 0.54 -6.73
C SER A 75 -6.37 -0.18 -6.78
N GLN A 76 -6.51 -1.22 -7.60
CA GLN A 76 -7.71 -2.04 -7.69
C GLN A 76 -7.96 -2.81 -6.39
N THR A 77 -6.93 -3.45 -5.84
CA THR A 77 -7.02 -4.19 -4.57
C THR A 77 -7.35 -3.26 -3.41
N ASN A 78 -6.68 -2.11 -3.30
CA ASN A 78 -6.98 -1.09 -2.28
C ASN A 78 -8.39 -0.52 -2.43
N SER A 79 -8.85 -0.29 -3.65
CA SER A 79 -10.22 0.16 -3.92
C SER A 79 -11.25 -0.88 -3.45
N SER A 80 -11.02 -2.16 -3.75
CA SER A 80 -11.87 -3.27 -3.31
C SER A 80 -11.94 -3.38 -1.78
N VAL A 81 -10.79 -3.32 -1.10
CA VAL A 81 -10.74 -3.33 0.38
C VAL A 81 -11.47 -2.14 0.97
N LYS A 82 -11.29 -0.94 0.39
CA LYS A 82 -11.99 0.27 0.84
C LYS A 82 -13.50 0.12 0.70
N LEU A 83 -14.01 -0.25 -0.47
CA LEU A 83 -15.44 -0.44 -0.72
C LEU A 83 -16.04 -1.48 0.22
N ARG A 84 -15.32 -2.58 0.45
CA ARG A 84 -15.72 -3.62 1.40
C ARG A 84 -15.87 -3.07 2.82
N ARG A 85 -14.89 -2.30 3.30
CA ARG A 85 -14.95 -1.69 4.64
C ARG A 85 -16.09 -0.69 4.76
N GLU A 86 -16.31 0.16 3.75
CA GLU A 86 -17.44 1.10 3.74
C GLU A 86 -18.80 0.37 3.76
N TYR A 87 -18.93 -0.75 3.05
CA TYR A 87 -20.12 -1.59 3.12
C TYR A 87 -20.34 -2.14 4.55
N ILE A 88 -19.29 -2.67 5.18
CA ILE A 88 -19.37 -3.19 6.56
C ILE A 88 -19.83 -2.09 7.52
N VAL A 89 -19.21 -0.91 7.48
CA VAL A 89 -19.60 0.24 8.33
C VAL A 89 -21.06 0.62 8.10
N THR A 90 -21.45 0.78 6.84
CA THR A 90 -22.83 1.14 6.47
C THR A 90 -23.84 0.12 7.01
N LYS A 91 -23.55 -1.18 6.84
CA LYS A 91 -24.42 -2.25 7.32
C LYS A 91 -24.57 -2.24 8.85
N LEU A 92 -23.48 -2.00 9.57
CA LEU A 92 -23.48 -1.92 11.04
C LEU A 92 -24.26 -0.69 11.53
N LEU A 93 -24.08 0.47 10.87
CA LEU A 93 -24.81 1.70 11.20
C LEU A 93 -26.32 1.52 11.10
N PHE A 94 -26.80 0.90 10.01
CA PHE A 94 -28.24 0.65 9.82
C PHE A 94 -28.79 -0.47 10.72
N ALA A 95 -27.95 -1.41 11.16
CA ALA A 95 -28.37 -2.47 12.07
C ALA A 95 -28.38 -2.02 13.54
N ALA A 96 -27.60 -0.99 13.89
CA ALA A 96 -27.44 -0.54 15.27
C ALA A 96 -28.80 -0.22 15.93
N PRO A 97 -29.01 -0.63 17.20
CA PRO A 97 -28.04 -1.27 18.11
C PRO A 97 -27.98 -2.81 17.99
N ASN A 98 -28.65 -3.41 17.01
CA ASN A 98 -28.68 -4.86 16.85
C ASN A 98 -27.34 -5.39 16.33
N ALA A 99 -27.01 -6.62 16.74
CA ALA A 99 -25.83 -7.31 16.26
C ALA A 99 -26.03 -7.78 14.80
N VAL A 100 -24.95 -7.74 14.02
CA VAL A 100 -24.89 -8.35 12.69
C VAL A 100 -24.10 -9.65 12.80
N MET A 101 -24.63 -10.73 12.23
CA MET A 101 -23.95 -12.02 12.29
C MET A 101 -22.69 -12.01 11.42
N ILE A 102 -21.59 -12.52 11.97
CA ILE A 102 -20.32 -12.67 11.26
C ILE A 102 -20.49 -13.53 10.00
N TYR A 103 -21.25 -14.62 10.12
CA TYR A 103 -21.56 -15.52 9.02
C TYR A 103 -22.21 -14.78 7.84
N ASP A 104 -23.13 -13.85 8.10
CA ASP A 104 -23.80 -13.07 7.06
C ASP A 104 -22.81 -12.18 6.31
N LEU A 105 -21.88 -11.54 7.03
CA LEU A 105 -20.87 -10.66 6.42
C LEU A 105 -19.86 -11.46 5.59
N VAL A 106 -19.34 -12.55 6.13
CA VAL A 106 -18.36 -13.45 5.48
C VAL A 106 -18.92 -13.99 4.17
N ASN A 107 -20.15 -14.53 4.19
CA ASN A 107 -20.78 -15.06 3.00
C ASN A 107 -21.15 -13.99 1.99
N LYS A 108 -21.70 -12.86 2.46
CA LYS A 108 -22.11 -11.77 1.56
C LYS A 108 -20.92 -11.14 0.82
N LEU A 109 -19.77 -11.06 1.49
CA LEU A 109 -18.56 -10.45 0.96
C LEU A 109 -17.60 -11.46 0.31
N TYR A 110 -17.89 -12.76 0.39
CA TYR A 110 -17.04 -13.85 -0.10
C TYR A 110 -15.61 -13.78 0.44
N ILE A 111 -15.47 -13.53 1.74
CA ILE A 111 -14.17 -13.45 2.43
C ILE A 111 -14.08 -14.48 3.55
N SER A 112 -12.86 -14.75 4.05
CA SER A 112 -12.69 -15.53 5.28
C SER A 112 -12.97 -14.68 6.53
N GLU A 113 -13.20 -15.35 7.66
CA GLU A 113 -13.30 -14.67 8.97
C GLU A 113 -12.02 -13.89 9.32
N SER A 114 -10.84 -14.40 8.97
CA SER A 114 -9.56 -13.70 9.22
C SER A 114 -9.44 -12.38 8.46
N VAL A 115 -9.93 -12.33 7.23
CA VAL A 115 -10.00 -11.09 6.45
C VAL A 115 -10.99 -10.13 7.09
N LEU A 116 -12.16 -10.61 7.52
CA LEU A 116 -13.14 -9.79 8.23
C LEU A 116 -12.56 -9.21 9.54
N GLN A 117 -11.79 -9.99 10.31
CA GLN A 117 -11.14 -9.47 11.53
C GLN A 117 -10.19 -8.32 11.24
N THR A 118 -9.42 -8.42 10.14
CA THR A 118 -8.50 -7.38 9.71
C THR A 118 -9.27 -6.10 9.37
N ASP A 119 -10.37 -6.22 8.64
CA ASP A 119 -11.23 -5.08 8.31
C ASP A 119 -11.89 -4.47 9.54
N VAL A 120 -12.41 -5.30 10.45
CA VAL A 120 -13.05 -4.87 11.69
C VAL A 120 -12.08 -4.08 12.57
N LYS A 121 -10.83 -4.55 12.70
CA LYS A 121 -9.78 -3.84 13.46
C LYS A 121 -9.53 -2.45 12.89
N GLU A 122 -9.37 -2.35 11.58
CA GLU A 122 -9.13 -1.10 10.85
C GLU A 122 -10.33 -0.15 10.92
N ILE A 123 -11.54 -0.69 10.79
CA ILE A 123 -12.79 0.07 10.98
C ILE A 123 -12.86 0.60 12.41
N GLY A 124 -12.58 -0.23 13.41
CA GLY A 124 -12.59 0.16 14.83
C GLY A 124 -11.69 1.35 15.10
N GLN A 125 -10.43 1.29 14.64
CA GLN A 125 -9.47 2.40 14.77
C GLN A 125 -9.96 3.69 14.08
N ARG A 126 -10.60 3.57 12.91
CA ARG A 126 -11.17 4.74 12.22
C ARG A 126 -12.33 5.35 13.01
N LEU A 127 -13.16 4.52 13.63
CA LEU A 127 -14.35 4.94 14.37
C LEU A 127 -14.04 5.69 15.67
N GLU A 128 -12.86 5.47 16.25
CA GLU A 128 -12.39 6.19 17.45
C GLU A 128 -12.40 7.71 17.28
N LYS A 129 -12.22 8.22 16.05
CA LYS A 129 -12.29 9.66 15.74
C LYS A 129 -13.64 10.29 16.12
N TRP A 130 -14.70 9.50 16.15
CA TRP A 130 -16.07 9.94 16.48
C TRP A 130 -16.55 9.39 17.81
N ASP A 131 -15.63 8.93 18.68
CA ASP A 131 -15.94 8.29 19.97
C ASP A 131 -16.84 7.05 19.84
N LEU A 132 -16.87 6.42 18.66
CA LEU A 132 -17.63 5.21 18.38
C LEU A 132 -16.77 3.98 18.62
N LYS A 133 -17.34 2.97 19.28
CA LYS A 133 -16.68 1.68 19.53
C LYS A 133 -17.43 0.55 18.85
N LEU A 134 -16.68 -0.25 18.10
CA LEU A 134 -17.20 -1.49 17.55
C LEU A 134 -17.12 -2.59 18.62
N VAL A 135 -18.24 -3.26 18.89
CA VAL A 135 -18.33 -4.32 19.89
C VAL A 135 -18.68 -5.64 19.22
N ARG A 136 -17.94 -6.69 19.57
CA ARG A 136 -18.25 -8.08 19.22
C ARG A 136 -18.83 -8.76 20.46
N LYS A 137 -19.98 -9.44 20.30
CA LYS A 137 -20.61 -10.26 21.34
C LYS A 137 -20.60 -11.72 20.91
#